data_AF-A0A9D1X8Z5-F1
#
_entry.id   AF-A0A9D1X8Z5-F1
#
_cell.length_a   1.000
_cell.length_b   1.000
_cell.length_c   1.000
_cell.angle_alpha   90.00
_cell.angle_beta   90.00
_cell.angle_gamma   90.00
#
_symmetry.space_group_name_H-M   'P 1'
#
loop_
_entity.id
_entity.type
_entity.pdbx_description
1 polymer ?
#
loop_
_entity_poly.entity_id
_entity_poly.type
_entity_poly.pdbx_seq_one_letter_code
_entity_poly.pdbx_strand_id
1 'polypeptide(L)' 'MINMAEVLAQPFPCVRVDLYNIGGKIYFGELTFTSLGGMMNYFTNDFLNMAGDLIDLNYKA' A
#
# COMPACT_ATOMS: atom_id res chain seq x y z
N MET A 1 -2.39 -15.09 -3.62
CA MET A 1 -2.67 -13.65 -3.41
C MET A 1 -1.47 -12.94 -2.77
N ILE A 2 -0.89 -13.44 -1.66
CA ILE A 2 0.33 -12.85 -1.05
C ILE A 2 1.47 -12.69 -2.08
N ASN A 3 1.86 -13.77 -2.76
CA ASN A 3 2.92 -13.68 -3.78
C ASN A 3 2.60 -12.69 -4.92
N MET A 4 1.34 -12.56 -5.32
CA MET A 4 0.93 -11.57 -6.33
C MET A 4 1.06 -10.15 -5.77
N ALA A 5 0.68 -9.93 -4.52
CA ALA A 5 0.84 -8.65 -3.84
C ALA A 5 2.33 -8.29 -3.69
N GLU A 6 3.19 -9.24 -3.30
CA GLU A 6 4.65 -9.03 -3.22
C GLU A 6 5.25 -8.64 -4.57
N VAL A 7 4.90 -9.36 -5.65
CA VAL A 7 5.39 -9.06 -7.01
C VAL A 7 4.90 -7.68 -7.49
N LEU A 8 3.63 -7.35 -7.25
CA LEU A 8 3.07 -6.06 -7.66
C LEU A 8 3.59 -4.89 -6.80
N ALA A 9 3.95 -5.14 -5.55
CA ALA A 9 4.47 -4.13 -4.63
C ALA A 9 5.97 -3.86 -4.81
N GLN A 10 6.73 -4.82 -5.35
CA GLN A 10 8.19 -4.76 -5.47
C GLN A 10 8.76 -3.47 -6.10
N PRO A 11 8.10 -2.80 -7.06
CA PRO A 11 8.63 -1.53 -7.59
C PRO A 11 8.50 -0.32 -6.64
N PHE A 12 7.79 -0.46 -5.51
CA PHE A 12 7.36 0.67 -4.67
C PHE A 12 7.80 0.50 -3.21
N PRO A 13 8.26 1.56 -2.53
CA PRO A 13 8.64 1.48 -1.11
C PRO A 13 7.45 1.17 -0.19
N CYS A 14 6.24 1.56 -0.60
CA CYS A 14 5.00 1.29 0.11
C CYS A 14 3.83 1.34 -0.89
N VAL A 15 3.02 0.29 -0.95
CA VAL A 15 1.78 0.29 -1.74
C VAL A 15 0.76 -0.73 -1.21
N ARG A 16 -0.49 -0.26 -1.10
CA ARG A 16 -1.76 -1.01 -1.07
C ARG A 16 -1.97 -1.85 -2.32
N VAL A 17 -1.96 -3.19 -2.30
CA VAL A 17 -2.41 -4.01 -3.44
C VAL A 17 -3.77 -4.63 -3.15
N ASP A 18 -4.78 -4.24 -3.91
CA ASP A 18 -6.14 -4.78 -3.76
C ASP A 18 -6.38 -5.92 -4.76
N LEU A 19 -6.74 -7.08 -4.23
CA LEU A 19 -7.02 -8.30 -5.00
C LEU A 19 -8.37 -8.87 -4.59
N TYR A 20 -9.22 -9.18 -5.56
CA TYR A 20 -10.51 -9.83 -5.34
C TYR A 20 -10.46 -11.30 -5.77
N ASN A 21 -11.11 -12.18 -5.02
CA ASN A 21 -11.29 -13.58 -5.39
C ASN A 21 -12.77 -13.84 -5.67
N ILE A 22 -13.11 -14.09 -6.93
CA ILE A 22 -14.47 -14.40 -7.36
C ILE A 22 -14.47 -15.82 -7.93
N GLY A 23 -15.03 -16.76 -7.17
CA GLY A 23 -15.12 -18.16 -7.59
C GLY A 23 -13.77 -18.84 -7.85
N GLY A 24 -12.72 -18.49 -7.10
CA GLY A 24 -11.37 -19.02 -7.26
C GLY A 24 -10.51 -18.29 -8.29
N LYS A 25 -11.08 -17.35 -9.05
CA LYS A 25 -10.33 -16.49 -9.97
C LYS A 25 -9.96 -15.18 -9.28
N ILE A 26 -8.68 -14.83 -9.36
CA ILE A 26 -8.15 -13.58 -8.79
C ILE A 26 -8.25 -12.45 -9.80
N TYR A 27 -8.74 -11.30 -9.36
CA TYR A 27 -8.84 -10.05 -10.12
C TYR A 27 -8.06 -8.96 -9.41
N PHE A 28 -7.29 -8.20 -10.17
CA PHE A 28 -6.68 -6.97 -9.70
C PHE A 28 -7.74 -5.88 -9.54
N GLY A 29 -7.71 -5.16 -8.42
CA GLY A 29 -8.56 -4.01 -8.15
C GLY A 29 -7.81 -2.71 -8.40
N GLU A 30 -7.00 -2.31 -7.43
CA GLU A 30 -6.24 -1.06 -7.45
C GLU A 30 -4.87 -1.17 -6.77
N LEU A 31 -4.03 -0.17 -7.04
CA LEU A 31 -2.85 0.14 -6.25
C LEU A 31 -3.09 1.46 -5.50
N THR A 32 -2.95 1.44 -4.18
CA THR A 32 -3.14 2.61 -3.32
C THR A 32 -1.83 3.01 -2.66
N PHE A 33 -1.26 4.15 -3.06
CA PHE A 33 0.02 4.61 -2.52
C PHE A 33 -0.10 5.26 -1.14
N THR A 34 -1.23 5.91 -0.89
CA THR A 34 -1.51 6.59 0.38
C THR A 34 -2.98 6.45 0.73
N SER A 35 -3.28 5.82 1.87
CA SER A 35 -4.65 5.76 2.40
C SER A 35 -5.20 7.17 2.61
N LEU A 36 -6.41 7.42 2.10
CA LEU A 36 -7.08 8.73 2.18
C LEU A 36 -6.20 9.91 1.69
N GLY A 37 -5.35 9.69 0.69
CA GLY A 37 -4.43 10.72 0.18
C GLY A 37 -3.37 11.17 1.20
N GLY A 38 -3.10 10.36 2.22
CA GLY A 38 -2.20 10.71 3.33
C GLY A 38 -2.86 11.59 4.41
N MET A 39 -4.14 11.91 4.27
CA MET A 39 -4.87 12.84 5.15
C MET A 39 -5.83 12.09 6.06
N MET A 40 -5.38 11.03 6.74
CA MET A 40 -6.18 10.26 7.70
C MET A 40 -6.55 11.12 8.92
N ASN A 41 -7.57 11.95 8.74
CA ASN A 41 -8.02 13.02 9.66
C ASN A 41 -8.59 12.52 10.99
N TYR A 42 -8.67 11.21 11.16
CA TYR A 42 -9.01 10.53 12.41
C TYR A 42 -7.76 10.16 13.24
N PHE A 43 -6.55 10.42 12.76
CA PHE A 43 -5.29 10.31 13.50
C PHE A 43 -4.69 11.68 13.82
N THR A 44 -3.80 11.73 14.82
CA THR A 44 -3.00 12.92 15.11
C THR A 44 -1.92 13.13 14.05
N ASN A 45 -1.50 14.38 13.85
CA ASN A 45 -0.39 14.71 12.95
C ASN A 45 0.90 13.95 13.33
N ASP A 46 1.16 13.76 14.62
CA ASP A 46 2.32 12.99 15.09
C ASP A 46 2.30 11.55 14.59
N PHE A 47 1.12 10.91 14.60
CA PHE A 47 0.97 9.56 14.05
C PHE A 47 1.12 9.55 12.53
N LEU A 48 0.56 10.55 11.83
CA LEU A 48 0.71 10.66 10.37
C LEU A 48 2.18 10.83 9.97
N ASN A 49 2.93 11.66 10.69
CA ASN A 49 4.37 11.85 10.48
C ASN A 49 5.13 10.54 10.77
N MET A 50 4.87 9.90 11.91
CA MET A 50 5.47 8.60 12.24
C MET A 50 5.21 7.56 11.15
N ALA A 51 3.97 7.47 10.63
CA ALA A 51 3.63 6.53 9.56
C ALA A 51 4.34 6.87 8.24
N GLY A 52 4.49 8.15 7.91
CA GLY A 52 5.26 8.60 6.76
C GLY A 52 6.75 8.28 6.88
N ASP A 53 7.34 8.46 8.07
CA ASP A 53 8.76 8.20 8.36
C ASP A 53 9.14 6.71 8.23
N LEU A 54 8.16 5.80 8.26
CA LEU A 54 8.38 4.37 8.02
C LEU A 54 8.63 4.04 6.54
N ILE A 55 8.35 4.96 5.62
CA ILE A 55 8.52 4.75 4.18
C ILE A 55 9.96 5.11 3.80
N ASP A 56 10.76 4.11 3.44
CA ASP A 56 12.12 4.34 2.96
C ASP A 56 12.12 4.89 1.52
N LEU A 57 12.35 6.20 1.39
CA LEU A 57 12.43 6.87 0.09
C LEU A 57 13.69 6.52 -0.72
N ASN A 58 14.67 5.83 -0.11
CA ASN A 58 15.86 5.33 -0.82
C ASN A 58 15.69 3.89 -1.31
N TYR A 59 14.52 3.29 -1.10
CA TYR A 59 14.22 1.93 -1.53
C TYR A 59 14.55 1.72 -3.02
N LYS A 60 15.19 0.59 -3.29
CA LYS A 60 15.48 0.11 -4.64
C LYS A 60 14.89 -1.28 -4.79
N ALA A 61 14.09 -1.42 -5.82
CA ALA A 61 13.44 -2.66 -6.22
C ALA A 61 14.47 -3.77 -6.47
#